data_AF-A0A2B7Z1C7-F1
#
_entry.id   AF-A0A2B7Z1C7-F1
#
_cell.length_a   1.000
_cell.length_b   1.000
_cell.length_c   1.000
_cell.angle_alpha   90.00
_cell.angle_beta   90.00
_cell.angle_gamma   90.00
#
_symmetry.space_group_name_H-M   'P 1'
#
loop_
_entity.id
_entity.type
_entity.pdbx_description
1 polymer ?
#
loop_
_entity_poly.entity_id
_entity_poly.type
_entity_poly.pdbx_seq_one_letter_code
_entity_poly.pdbx_strand_id
1 'polypeptide(L)'
;MSDVSARVENLIGFIEPYRDPAGIRSEWEAMMGIADLDETSRLKRFVESSTVIIRQLPWAVEGVNDGNSPFEKSLFEVPDFTSVHALAVCGSIVFEAANLPNYEYIRET
;
A
#
# COMPACT_ATOMS: atom_id res chain seq x y z
N MET A 1 10.97 4.16 -0.44
CA MET A 1 10.92 3.08 -1.46
C MET A 1 11.51 3.65 -2.73
N SER A 2 12.65 3.11 -3.21
CA SER A 2 13.38 3.71 -4.34
C SER A 2 13.40 2.86 -5.60
N ASP A 3 12.98 1.60 -5.51
CA ASP A 3 12.76 0.74 -6.68
C ASP A 3 11.29 0.86 -7.09
N VAL A 4 11.05 1.16 -8.36
CA VAL A 4 9.74 1.53 -8.90
C VAL A 4 9.51 0.73 -10.17
N SER A 5 8.37 0.03 -10.23
CA SER A 5 7.96 -0.77 -11.40
C SER A 5 8.97 -1.86 -11.79
N ALA A 6 9.47 -2.62 -10.81
CA ALA A 6 10.35 -3.73 -11.10
C ALA A 6 9.60 -4.84 -11.86
N ARG A 7 10.28 -5.52 -12.78
CA ARG A 7 9.69 -6.69 -13.49
C ARG A 7 9.43 -7.85 -12.54
N VAL A 8 10.28 -7.97 -11.52
CA VAL A 8 10.17 -8.94 -10.44
C VAL A 8 10.09 -8.14 -9.15
N GLU A 9 8.96 -8.25 -8.49
CA GLU A 9 8.69 -7.63 -7.20
C GLU A 9 9.03 -8.62 -6.09
N ASN A 10 9.56 -8.11 -4.99
CA ASN A 10 9.89 -8.92 -3.84
C ASN A 10 9.63 -8.23 -2.52
N LEU A 11 9.20 -9.03 -1.55
CA LEU A 11 8.98 -8.64 -0.18
C LEU A 11 9.62 -9.68 0.72
N ILE A 12 10.37 -9.27 1.75
CA ILE A 12 10.96 -10.20 2.70
C ILE A 12 11.24 -9.51 4.03
N GLY A 13 10.89 -10.15 5.14
CA GLY A 13 11.25 -9.67 6.47
C GLY A 13 10.26 -10.10 7.54
N PHE A 14 10.32 -9.43 8.69
CA PHE A 14 9.32 -9.53 9.75
C PHE A 14 8.31 -8.40 9.54
N ILE A 15 7.14 -8.71 9.02
CA ILE A 15 6.26 -7.71 8.40
C ILE A 15 4.99 -7.52 9.22
N GLU A 16 4.16 -8.54 9.33
CA GLU A 16 2.84 -8.42 9.98
C GLU A 16 2.83 -8.83 11.45
N PRO A 17 2.34 -7.98 12.38
CA PRO A 17 2.31 -8.27 13.82
C PRO A 17 1.06 -9.04 14.28
N TYR A 18 0.18 -9.44 13.36
CA TYR A 18 -1.16 -9.97 13.69
C TYR A 18 -1.15 -11.19 14.63
N ARG A 19 -0.09 -11.99 14.64
CA ARG A 19 0.01 -13.21 15.45
C ARG A 19 0.64 -12.99 16.83
N ASP A 20 1.28 -11.86 17.07
CA ASP A 20 1.82 -11.54 18.40
C ASP A 20 0.69 -11.05 19.31
N PRO A 21 0.45 -11.69 20.47
CA PRO A 21 -0.58 -11.23 21.40
C PRO A 21 -0.40 -9.78 21.87
N ALA A 22 0.84 -9.28 21.86
CA ALA A 22 1.14 -7.89 22.20
C ALA A 22 1.11 -6.95 20.98
N GLY A 23 1.05 -7.47 19.75
CA GLY A 23 1.03 -6.70 18.51
C GLY A 23 2.30 -5.91 18.20
N ILE A 24 3.44 -6.25 18.81
CA ILE A 24 4.71 -5.52 18.65
C ILE A 24 5.79 -6.33 17.93
N ARG A 25 5.62 -7.65 17.82
CA ARG A 25 6.52 -8.55 17.10
C ARG A 25 5.85 -8.99 15.81
N SER A 26 6.55 -8.82 14.69
CA SER A 26 6.06 -9.29 13.40
C SER A 26 6.44 -10.73 13.12
N GLU A 27 5.58 -11.44 12.39
CA GLU A 27 5.89 -12.74 11.80
C GLU A 27 6.80 -12.57 10.58
N TRP A 28 7.69 -13.54 10.35
CA TRP A 28 8.51 -13.56 9.15
C TRP A 28 7.68 -14.01 7.94
N GLU A 29 7.81 -13.28 6.84
CA GLU A 29 7.22 -13.62 5.55
C GLU A 29 8.12 -13.19 4.39
N ALA A 30 7.93 -13.84 3.24
CA ALA A 30 8.53 -13.45 1.99
C ALA A 30 7.61 -13.72 0.80
N MET A 31 7.68 -12.88 -0.22
CA MET A 31 6.96 -13.02 -1.48
C MET A 31 7.87 -12.65 -2.64
N MET A 32 7.79 -13.42 -3.72
CA MET A 32 8.38 -13.11 -5.03
C MET A 32 7.26 -13.14 -6.07
N GLY A 33 7.14 -12.09 -6.87
CA GLY A 33 6.11 -11.98 -7.91
C GLY A 33 6.61 -11.33 -9.19
N ILE A 34 5.92 -11.60 -10.29
CA ILE A 34 6.16 -10.94 -11.58
C ILE A 34 5.10 -9.88 -11.78
N ALA A 35 5.50 -8.64 -12.11
CA ALA A 35 4.56 -7.55 -12.34
C ALA A 35 3.70 -7.78 -13.60
N ASP A 36 2.39 -7.59 -13.46
CA ASP A 36 1.43 -7.53 -14.56
C ASP A 36 1.21 -6.06 -14.96
N LEU A 37 1.81 -5.66 -16.08
CA LEU A 37 1.75 -4.29 -16.58
C LEU A 37 0.36 -3.86 -17.05
N ASP A 38 -0.44 -4.79 -17.59
CA ASP A 38 -1.75 -4.43 -18.15
C ASP A 38 -2.71 -4.11 -17.00
N GLU A 39 -2.77 -5.00 -16.01
CA GLU A 39 -3.62 -4.79 -14.84
C GLU A 39 -3.14 -3.59 -14.01
N THR A 40 -1.82 -3.44 -13.82
CA THR A 40 -1.22 -2.26 -13.18
C THR A 40 -1.63 -0.95 -13.87
N SER A 41 -1.64 -0.93 -15.22
CA SER A 41 -2.06 0.26 -15.98
C SER A 41 -3.53 0.61 -15.77
N ARG A 42 -4.40 -0.39 -15.55
CA ARG A 42 -5.82 -0.16 -15.23
C ARG A 42 -5.98 0.43 -13.83
N LEU A 43 -5.22 -0.07 -12.87
CA LEU A 43 -5.22 0.39 -11.48
C LEU A 43 -4.68 1.82 -11.34
N LYS A 44 -3.76 2.23 -12.23
CA LYS A 44 -3.27 3.62 -12.27
C LYS A 44 -4.39 4.66 -12.40
N ARG A 45 -5.47 4.36 -13.13
CA ARG A 45 -6.62 5.27 -13.26
C ARG A 45 -7.34 5.50 -11.93
N PHE A 46 -7.38 4.47 -11.09
CA PHE A 46 -7.95 4.56 -9.74
C PHE A 46 -7.09 5.46 -8.86
N VAL A 47 -5.77 5.28 -8.95
CA VAL A 47 -4.76 6.09 -8.26
C VAL A 47 -4.84 7.57 -8.68
N GLU A 48 -5.02 7.85 -9.98
CA GLU A 48 -5.23 9.20 -10.53
C GLU A 48 -6.54 9.86 -10.05
N SER A 49 -7.55 9.04 -9.70
CA SER A 49 -8.86 9.51 -9.22
C SER A 49 -8.93 9.64 -7.68
N SER A 50 -7.84 9.32 -6.98
CA SER A 50 -7.78 9.21 -5.52
C SER A 50 -8.25 10.47 -4.80
N THR A 51 -7.81 11.66 -5.22
CA THR A 51 -8.24 12.94 -4.61
C THR A 51 -9.76 13.12 -4.66
N VAL A 52 -10.42 12.75 -5.75
CA VAL A 52 -11.88 12.85 -5.85
C VAL A 52 -12.57 11.87 -4.91
N ILE A 53 -12.04 10.66 -4.80
CA ILE A 53 -12.58 9.60 -3.94
C ILE A 53 -12.42 9.96 -2.46
N ILE A 54 -11.26 10.49 -2.06
CA ILE A 54 -10.96 10.88 -0.68
C ILE A 54 -11.95 11.95 -0.18
N ARG A 55 -12.34 12.90 -1.05
CA ARG A 55 -13.35 13.93 -0.73
C ARG A 55 -14.76 13.38 -0.51
N GLN A 56 -15.02 12.12 -0.84
CA GLN A 56 -16.30 11.46 -0.59
C GLN A 56 -16.36 10.74 0.76
N LEU A 57 -15.24 10.69 1.49
CA LEU A 57 -15.16 10.05 2.80
C LEU A 57 -15.99 10.85 3.82
N PRO A 58 -16.60 10.18 4.83
CA PRO A 58 -17.55 10.82 5.74
C PRO A 58 -16.92 11.86 6.67
N TRP A 59 -15.59 11.99 6.66
CA TRP A 59 -14.83 12.97 7.42
C TRP A 59 -14.33 14.16 6.58
N ALA A 60 -14.61 14.20 5.27
CA ALA A 60 -14.25 15.34 4.41
C ALA A 60 -15.06 16.60 4.77
N VAL A 61 -14.38 17.75 4.78
CA VAL A 61 -14.94 19.05 5.16
C VAL A 61 -14.59 20.07 4.07
N GLU A 62 -15.61 20.65 3.45
CA GLU A 62 -15.42 21.66 2.42
C GLU A 62 -14.60 22.85 2.94
N GLY A 63 -13.61 23.29 2.17
CA GLY A 63 -12.74 24.41 2.53
C GLY A 63 -11.61 24.08 3.52
N VAL A 64 -11.47 22.84 3.98
CA VAL A 64 -10.34 22.38 4.81
C VAL A 64 -9.46 21.42 3.99
N ASN A 65 -8.14 21.63 4.00
CA ASN A 65 -7.16 20.78 3.30
C ASN A 65 -7.55 20.54 1.81
N ASP A 66 -7.75 21.61 1.04
CA ASP A 66 -8.25 21.57 -0.35
C ASP A 66 -9.53 20.75 -0.55
N GLY A 67 -10.45 20.81 0.42
CA GLY A 67 -11.73 20.09 0.39
C GLY A 67 -11.63 18.63 0.83
N ASN A 68 -10.47 18.19 1.33
CA ASN A 68 -10.32 16.92 2.06
C ASN A 68 -10.76 17.14 3.52
N SER A 69 -10.01 16.62 4.50
CA SER A 69 -10.39 16.65 5.91
C SER A 69 -9.26 17.20 6.78
N PRO A 70 -9.58 17.75 7.97
CA PRO A 70 -8.58 17.98 9.01
C PRO A 70 -7.92 16.68 9.52
N PHE A 71 -8.52 15.51 9.25
CA PHE A 71 -7.98 14.20 9.62
C PHE A 71 -7.23 13.50 8.47
N GLU A 72 -7.18 14.15 7.29
CA GLU A 72 -6.45 13.63 6.13
C GLU A 72 -5.02 14.20 6.10
N LYS A 73 -4.08 13.47 5.50
CA LYS A 73 -2.72 13.97 5.28
C LYS A 73 -2.76 15.27 4.47
N SER A 74 -1.90 16.24 4.80
CA SER A 74 -1.84 17.55 4.13
C SER A 74 -1.34 17.44 2.69
N LEU A 75 -0.40 16.52 2.45
CA LEU A 75 0.03 16.11 1.13
C LEU A 75 -0.40 14.65 0.93
N PHE A 76 -1.30 14.41 -0.04
CA PHE A 76 -1.60 13.05 -0.47
C PHE A 76 -0.49 12.60 -1.42
N GLU A 77 0.45 11.82 -0.90
CA GLU A 77 1.39 11.10 -1.75
C GLU A 77 0.68 9.92 -2.37
N VAL A 78 0.64 9.94 -3.69
CA VAL A 78 -0.02 8.95 -4.50
C VAL A 78 0.73 7.62 -4.33
N PRO A 79 0.11 6.58 -3.74
CA PRO A 79 0.79 5.31 -3.56
C PRO A 79 1.05 4.66 -4.92
N ASP A 80 2.22 4.04 -5.07
CA ASP A 80 2.46 3.16 -6.21
C ASP A 80 1.63 1.88 -6.04
N PHE A 81 0.93 1.47 -7.09
CA PHE A 81 0.04 0.32 -7.05
C PHE A 81 0.44 -0.62 -8.18
N THR A 82 0.95 -1.79 -7.82
CA THR A 82 1.40 -2.80 -8.78
C THR A 82 0.57 -4.08 -8.62
N SER A 83 0.05 -4.59 -9.73
CA SER A 83 -0.52 -5.94 -9.79
C SER A 83 0.58 -6.95 -10.08
N VAL A 84 0.60 -8.06 -9.35
CA VAL A 84 1.66 -9.06 -9.43
C VAL A 84 1.09 -10.47 -9.49
N HIS A 85 1.71 -11.33 -10.29
CA HIS A 85 1.51 -12.77 -10.23
C HIS A 85 2.53 -13.37 -9.27
N ALA A 86 2.06 -13.87 -8.13
CA ALA A 86 2.91 -14.50 -7.14
C ALA A 86 3.53 -15.80 -7.69
N LEU A 87 4.86 -15.89 -7.64
CA LEU A 87 5.62 -17.11 -7.95
C LEU A 87 5.83 -17.96 -6.70
N ALA A 88 6.19 -17.31 -5.60
CA ALA A 88 6.44 -17.95 -4.33
C ALA A 88 5.99 -17.03 -3.19
N VAL A 89 5.30 -17.62 -2.22
CA VAL A 89 4.94 -16.97 -0.96
C VAL A 89 5.35 -17.91 0.15
N CYS A 90 6.18 -17.42 1.06
CA CYS A 90 6.72 -18.14 2.20
C CYS A 90 6.23 -17.43 3.46
N GLY A 91 5.35 -18.09 4.22
CA GLY A 91 4.75 -17.53 5.42
C GLY A 91 3.66 -18.45 5.92
N SER A 92 2.95 -18.03 6.97
CA SER A 92 1.83 -18.80 7.49
C SER A 92 0.54 -18.64 6.65
N ILE A 93 0.44 -17.54 5.90
CA ILE A 93 -0.75 -17.13 5.14
C ILE A 93 -0.31 -16.53 3.79
N VAL A 94 -1.15 -16.70 2.76
CA VAL A 94 -1.01 -16.02 1.48
C VAL A 94 -2.06 -14.92 1.42
N PHE A 95 -1.61 -13.66 1.31
CA PHE A 95 -2.50 -12.51 1.15
C PHE A 95 -2.76 -12.20 -0.33
N GLU A 96 -3.97 -11.74 -0.64
CA GLU A 96 -4.32 -11.30 -1.99
C GLU A 96 -3.75 -9.91 -2.34
N ALA A 97 -3.49 -9.10 -1.31
CA ALA A 97 -2.94 -7.76 -1.45
C ALA A 97 -2.12 -7.39 -0.20
N ALA A 98 -1.14 -6.50 -0.38
CA ALA A 98 -0.35 -5.94 0.70
C ALA A 98 -0.22 -4.42 0.53
N ASN A 99 -0.17 -3.68 1.63
CA ASN A 99 -0.02 -2.23 1.65
C ASN A 99 1.16 -1.84 2.56
N LEU A 100 2.36 -1.83 1.99
CA LEU A 100 3.61 -1.81 2.73
C LEU A 100 4.47 -0.59 2.35
N PRO A 101 5.40 -0.17 3.22
CA PRO A 101 5.76 -0.76 4.52
C PRO A 101 4.79 -0.40 5.66
N ASN A 102 4.87 -1.16 6.75
CA ASN A 102 4.11 -0.91 8.00
C ASN A 102 4.69 0.23 8.87
N TYR A 103 5.79 0.85 8.46
CA TYR A 103 6.43 1.94 9.19
C TYR A 103 5.86 3.29 8.78
N GLU A 104 5.04 3.91 9.64
CA GLU A 104 4.36 5.17 9.30
C GLU A 104 5.32 6.28 8.89
N TYR A 105 6.47 6.42 9.58
CA TYR A 105 7.45 7.44 9.24
C TYR A 105 7.98 7.30 7.80
N ILE A 106 8.08 6.08 7.26
CA ILE A 106 8.49 5.83 5.87
C ILE A 106 7.35 6.13 4.89
N ARG A 107 6.09 5.98 5.32
CA ARG A 107 4.91 6.34 4.51
C ARG A 107 4.66 7.85 4.46
N GLU A 108 5.38 8.63 5.27
CA GLU A 108 5.27 10.08 5.40
C GLU A 108 6.52 10.83 4.90
N THR A 109 7.56 10.13 4.43
CA THR A 109 8.79 10.72 3.85
C THR A 109 8.95 10.42 2.39
#